data_AF-A0A7C5VP95-F1
#
_entry.id   AF-A0A7C5VP95-F1
#
_cell.length_a   1.000
_cell.length_b   1.000
_cell.length_c   1.000
_cell.angle_alpha   90.00
_cell.angle_beta   90.00
_cell.angle_gamma   90.00
#
_symmetry.space_group_name_H-M   'P 1'
#
loop_
_entity.id
_entity.type
_entity.pdbx_description
1 polymer ?
#
loop_
_entity_poly.entity_id
_entity_poly.type
_entity_poly.pdbx_seq_one_letter_code
_entity_poly.pdbx_strand_id
1 'polypeptide(L)'
;KVVLKLLDEIQQNLFNRAKKFLEERITPVKTYDEFKKVLREKGGFIKASWCLSPQCEEKIKEETGATIRLIPLEKEKPFSNCIYCGAEAKEVVYFAKSY
;
A
#
# COMPACT_ATOMS: atom_id res chain seq x y z
N LYS A 1 33.72 -10.96 -22.26
CA LYS A 1 32.86 -10.27 -21.25
C LYS A 1 31.34 -10.38 -21.55
N VAL A 2 30.89 -11.37 -22.32
CA VAL A 2 29.46 -11.52 -22.71
C VAL A 2 28.60 -12.07 -21.57
N VAL A 3 29.13 -13.02 -20.79
CA VAL A 3 28.41 -13.63 -19.66
C VAL A 3 28.07 -12.60 -18.57
N LEU A 4 29.00 -11.72 -18.21
CA LEU A 4 28.74 -10.66 -17.22
C LEU A 4 27.62 -9.71 -17.67
N LYS A 5 27.68 -9.27 -18.94
CA LYS A 5 26.64 -8.42 -19.52
C LYS A 5 25.27 -9.09 -19.50
N LEU A 6 25.21 -10.39 -19.82
CA LEU A 6 23.96 -11.16 -19.78
C LEU A 6 23.40 -11.27 -18.36
N LEU A 7 24.26 -11.47 -17.34
CA LEU A 7 23.83 -11.51 -15.95
C LEU A 7 23.25 -10.15 -15.49
N ASP A 8 23.89 -9.04 -15.88
CA ASP A 8 23.38 -7.70 -15.60
C ASP A 8 22.01 -7.46 -16.25
N GLU A 9 21.84 -7.89 -17.51
CA GLU A 9 20.57 -7.80 -18.23
C GLU A 9 19.47 -8.65 -17.56
N ILE A 10 19.80 -9.87 -17.11
CA ILE A 10 18.85 -10.73 -16.38
C ILE A 10 18.41 -10.06 -15.09
N GLN A 11 19.36 -9.54 -14.30
CA GLN A 11 19.06 -8.85 -13.05
C GLN A 11 18.17 -7.63 -13.28
N GLN A 12 18.50 -6.80 -14.26
CA GLN A 12 17.73 -5.61 -14.57
C GLN A 12 16.30 -5.95 -15.02
N ASN A 13 16.15 -6.98 -15.84
CA ASN A 13 14.83 -7.42 -16.32
C ASN A 13 13.97 -7.97 -15.19
N LEU A 14 14.53 -8.79 -14.30
CA LEU A 14 13.82 -9.30 -13.12
C LEU A 14 13.40 -8.17 -12.19
N PHE A 15 14.31 -7.22 -11.92
CA PHE A 15 14.01 -6.04 -11.10
C PHE A 15 12.89 -5.20 -11.71
N ASN A 16 12.97 -4.88 -13.00
CA ASN A 16 11.97 -4.07 -13.69
C ASN A 16 10.59 -4.74 -13.68
N ARG A 17 10.54 -6.05 -13.90
CA ARG A 17 9.30 -6.83 -13.82
C ARG A 17 8.70 -6.81 -12.42
N ALA A 18 9.52 -7.02 -11.39
CA ALA A 18 9.07 -6.99 -10.00
C ALA A 18 8.60 -5.58 -9.58
N LYS A 19 9.32 -4.54 -9.99
CA LYS A 19 8.97 -3.14 -9.74
C LYS A 19 7.63 -2.79 -10.38
N LYS A 20 7.44 -3.11 -11.66
CA LYS A 20 6.17 -2.90 -12.36
C LYS A 20 5.02 -3.64 -11.69
N PHE A 21 5.24 -4.90 -11.31
CA PHE A 21 4.23 -5.67 -10.57
C PHE A 21 3.85 -5.02 -9.25
N LEU A 22 4.82 -4.52 -8.48
CA LEU A 22 4.57 -3.79 -7.24
C LEU A 22 3.72 -2.53 -7.49
N GLU A 23 4.11 -1.71 -8.47
CA GLU A 23 3.45 -0.45 -8.81
C GLU A 23 1.99 -0.67 -9.24
N GLU A 24 1.72 -1.66 -10.09
CA GLU A 24 0.36 -2.03 -10.54
C GLU A 24 -0.53 -2.54 -9.40
N ARG A 25 0.09 -3.05 -8.32
CA ARG A 25 -0.58 -3.64 -7.15
C ARG A 25 -0.70 -2.67 -5.97
N ILE A 26 -0.29 -1.40 -6.14
CA ILE A 26 -0.62 -0.32 -5.21
C ILE A 26 -1.89 0.37 -5.70
N THR A 27 -2.89 0.49 -4.83
CA THR A 27 -4.17 1.12 -5.17
C THR A 27 -4.50 2.22 -4.16
N PRO A 28 -4.55 3.50 -4.58
CA PRO A 28 -5.02 4.58 -3.71
C PRO A 28 -6.54 4.54 -3.55
N VAL A 29 -7.02 4.75 -2.33
CA VAL A 29 -8.46 4.76 -2.00
C VAL A 29 -8.79 5.95 -1.09
N LYS A 30 -10.00 6.49 -1.21
CA LYS A 30 -10.47 7.64 -0.42
C LYS A 30 -11.60 7.28 0.54
N THR A 31 -12.27 6.14 0.33
CA THR A 31 -13.38 5.69 1.16
C THR A 31 -13.15 4.28 1.71
N TYR A 32 -13.78 3.97 2.83
CA TYR A 32 -13.63 2.66 3.45
C TYR A 32 -14.29 1.53 2.63
N ASP A 33 -15.32 1.86 1.84
CA ASP A 33 -15.93 0.91 0.92
C ASP A 33 -15.00 0.56 -0.24
N GLU A 34 -14.31 1.54 -0.82
CA GLU A 34 -13.24 1.30 -1.80
C GLU A 34 -12.12 0.45 -1.19
N PHE A 35 -11.72 0.75 0.05
CA PHE A 35 -10.72 -0.03 0.77
C PHE A 35 -11.13 -1.51 0.86
N LYS A 36 -12.34 -1.80 1.35
CA LYS A 36 -12.85 -3.18 1.46
C LYS A 36 -12.99 -3.85 0.10
N LYS A 37 -13.44 -3.13 -0.92
CA LYS A 37 -13.58 -3.63 -2.29
C LYS A 37 -12.22 -4.03 -2.86
N VAL A 38 -11.25 -3.12 -2.82
CA VAL A 38 -9.89 -3.37 -3.31
C VAL A 38 -9.27 -4.54 -2.55
N LEU A 39 -9.42 -4.63 -1.23
CA LEU A 39 -8.87 -5.72 -0.44
C LEU A 39 -9.41 -7.10 -0.85
N ARG A 40 -10.70 -7.19 -1.21
CA ARG A 40 -11.35 -8.45 -1.60
C ARG A 40 -11.09 -8.83 -3.06
N GLU A 41 -11.20 -7.87 -3.97
CA GLU A 41 -11.21 -8.13 -5.42
C GLU A 41 -9.82 -8.08 -6.03
N LYS A 42 -9.01 -7.10 -5.63
CA LYS A 42 -7.66 -6.89 -6.18
C LYS A 42 -6.60 -7.45 -5.23
N GLY A 43 -6.65 -7.10 -3.96
CA GLY A 43 -5.57 -7.29 -3.00
C GLY A 43 -4.36 -6.41 -3.34
N GLY A 44 -3.18 -6.78 -2.84
CA GLY A 44 -1.98 -5.95 -2.93
C GLY A 44 -1.96 -4.86 -1.87
N PHE A 45 -1.25 -3.77 -2.14
CA PHE A 45 -1.16 -2.64 -1.24
C PHE A 45 -2.29 -1.65 -1.47
N ILE A 46 -2.89 -1.20 -0.37
CA ILE A 46 -3.91 -0.16 -0.36
C ILE A 46 -3.30 1.09 0.24
N LYS A 47 -3.13 2.12 -0.57
CA LYS A 47 -2.60 3.42 -0.14
C LYS A 47 -3.76 4.29 0.34
N ALA A 48 -3.69 4.77 1.58
CA ALA A 48 -4.79 5.46 2.21
C ALA A 48 -4.30 6.58 3.14
N SER A 49 -5.13 7.60 3.35
CA SER A 49 -4.85 8.66 4.33
C SER A 49 -5.29 8.20 5.73
N TRP A 50 -4.47 8.43 6.76
CA TRP A 50 -4.67 7.96 8.13
C TRP A 50 -4.45 9.06 9.18
N CYS A 51 -5.22 9.02 10.27
CA CYS A 51 -5.23 10.06 11.32
C CYS A 51 -4.21 9.86 12.45
N LEU A 52 -3.36 8.83 12.38
CA LEU A 52 -2.45 8.39 13.45
C LEU A 52 -3.12 7.73 14.68
N SER A 53 -4.44 7.51 14.66
CA SER A 53 -5.13 6.82 15.76
C SER A 53 -4.87 5.30 15.69
N PRO A 54 -4.26 4.70 16.75
CA PRO A 54 -4.10 3.26 16.85
C PRO A 54 -5.45 2.53 16.83
N GLN A 55 -6.50 3.13 17.39
CA GLN A 55 -7.84 2.56 17.40
C GLN A 55 -8.41 2.39 15.98
N CYS A 56 -8.13 3.33 15.08
CA CYS A 56 -8.54 3.20 13.68
C CYS A 56 -7.80 2.05 12.98
N GLU A 57 -6.50 1.88 13.24
CA GLU A 57 -5.75 0.76 12.69
C GLU A 57 -6.25 -0.59 13.23
N GLU A 58 -6.48 -0.66 14.55
CA GLU A 58 -7.00 -1.85 15.21
C GLU A 58 -8.37 -2.26 14.65
N LYS A 59 -9.28 -1.30 14.47
CA LYS A 59 -10.60 -1.56 13.86
C LYS A 59 -10.49 -2.05 12.42
N ILE A 60 -9.64 -1.45 11.59
CA ILE A 60 -9.39 -1.93 10.23
C ILE A 60 -8.88 -3.39 10.27
N LYS A 61 -7.96 -3.71 11.19
CA LYS A 61 -7.43 -5.06 11.36
C LYS A 61 -8.51 -6.05 11.78
N GLU A 62 -9.33 -5.71 12.78
CA GLU A 62 -10.44 -6.54 13.25
C GLU A 62 -11.46 -6.83 12.13
N GLU A 63 -11.85 -5.80 11.38
CA GLU A 63 -12.89 -5.91 10.36
C GLU A 63 -12.42 -6.54 9.05
N THR A 64 -11.13 -6.41 8.72
CA THR A 64 -10.62 -6.74 7.38
C THR A 64 -9.41 -7.67 7.36
N GLY A 65 -8.73 -7.83 8.49
CA GLY A 65 -7.44 -8.51 8.61
C GLY A 65 -6.25 -7.73 8.04
N ALA A 66 -6.47 -6.54 7.46
CA ALA A 66 -5.39 -5.70 6.94
C ALA A 66 -4.72 -4.89 8.04
N THR A 67 -3.40 -4.73 7.96
CA THR A 67 -2.59 -3.91 8.89
C THR A 67 -1.78 -2.89 8.11
N ILE A 68 -1.33 -1.81 8.77
CA ILE A 68 -0.36 -0.90 8.17
C ILE A 68 0.95 -1.67 7.98
N ARG A 69 1.48 -1.67 6.75
CA ARG A 69 2.72 -2.37 6.39
C ARG A 69 3.91 -1.44 6.31
N LEU A 70 3.67 -0.19 5.91
CA LEU A 70 4.68 0.85 5.91
C LEU A 70 4.04 2.24 5.99
N ILE A 71 4.80 3.15 6.56
CA ILE A 71 4.63 4.60 6.46
C ILE A 71 5.80 5.07 5.58
N PRO A 72 5.55 5.79 4.47
CA PRO A 72 6.61 6.28 3.59
C PRO A 72 7.61 7.14 4.35
N LEU A 73 8.91 6.92 4.08
CA LEU A 73 9.99 7.74 4.65
C LEU A 73 9.93 9.17 4.10
N GLU A 74 9.72 9.30 2.80
CA GLU A 74 9.39 10.57 2.16
C GLU A 74 7.92 10.87 2.39
N LYS A 75 7.65 11.93 3.17
CA LYS A 75 6.29 12.28 3.58
C LYS A 75 5.44 12.68 2.38
N GLU A 76 4.40 11.89 2.16
CA GLU A 76 3.38 12.20 1.19
C GLU A 76 2.26 13.03 1.84
N LYS A 77 1.67 13.94 1.06
CA LYS A 77 0.53 14.73 1.55
C LYS A 77 -0.72 13.85 1.59
N PRO A 78 -1.46 13.83 2.71
CA PRO A 78 -2.78 13.21 2.76
C PRO A 78 -3.68 13.76 1.64
N PHE A 79 -4.42 12.86 1.01
CA PHE A 79 -5.25 13.15 -0.17
C PHE A 79 -6.74 12.89 0.07
N SER A 80 -7.08 12.53 1.31
CA SER A 80 -8.44 12.37 1.84
C SER A 80 -8.41 12.52 3.36
N ASN A 81 -9.60 12.52 3.97
CA ASN A 81 -9.72 12.26 5.39
C ASN A 81 -9.29 10.83 5.73
N CYS A 82 -9.18 10.56 7.03
CA CYS A 82 -8.86 9.23 7.53
C CYS A 82 -9.80 8.19 6.93
N ILE A 83 -9.19 7.15 6.36
CA ILE A 83 -9.89 6.10 5.64
C ILE A 83 -10.94 5.37 6.46
N TYR A 84 -10.82 5.38 7.80
CA TYR A 84 -11.77 4.73 8.71
C TYR A 84 -12.76 5.71 9.33
N CYS A 85 -12.28 6.62 10.18
CA CYS A 85 -13.15 7.48 10.99
C CYS A 85 -13.59 8.77 10.30
N GLY A 86 -13.05 9.10 9.13
CA GLY A 86 -13.38 10.33 8.41
C GLY A 86 -12.84 11.63 9.02
N ALA A 87 -12.08 11.57 10.11
CA ALA A 87 -11.38 12.73 10.69
C ALA A 87 -10.22 13.21 9.81
N GLU A 88 -9.64 14.37 10.12
CA GLU A 88 -8.46 14.89 9.41
C GLU A 88 -7.29 13.89 9.44
N ALA A 89 -6.74 13.60 8.27
CA ALA A 89 -5.60 12.70 8.13
C ALA A 89 -4.27 13.45 8.26
N LYS A 90 -3.29 12.78 8.85
CA LYS A 90 -1.95 13.32 9.11
C LYS A 90 -0.86 12.62 8.30
N GLU A 91 -1.12 11.38 7.89
CA GLU A 91 -0.17 10.54 7.15
C GLU A 91 -0.83 9.84 5.97
N VAL A 92 -0.01 9.45 5.00
CA VAL A 92 -0.36 8.46 4.00
C VAL A 92 0.31 7.15 4.38
N VAL A 93 -0.45 6.07 4.43
CA VAL A 93 0.03 4.75 4.84
C VAL A 93 -0.41 3.69 3.84
N TYR A 94 0.26 2.54 3.89
CA TYR A 94 -0.02 1.42 3.00
C TYR A 94 -0.49 0.22 3.81
N PHE A 95 -1.73 -0.19 3.59
CA PHE A 95 -2.32 -1.38 4.19
C PHE A 95 -2.16 -2.60 3.27
N ALA A 96 -2.05 -3.79 3.86
CA ALA A 96 -2.25 -5.07 3.18
C ALA A 96 -2.60 -6.16 4.18
N LYS A 97 -3.10 -7.30 3.69
CA LYS A 97 -3.14 -8.56 4.47
C LYS A 97 -1.74 -9.14 4.54
N SER A 98 -1.31 -9.55 5.74
CA SER A 98 -0.07 -10.31 5.92
C SER A 98 -0.30 -11.79 5.59
N TYR A 99 0.80 -12.46 5.21
CA TYR A 99 0.85 -13.92 5.09
C TYR A 99 0.80 -14.60 6.46
#